data_AF-A0A8J2B1R8-F1
#
_entry.id   AF-A0A8J2B1R8-F1
#
_cell.length_a   1.000
_cell.length_b   1.000
_cell.length_c   1.000
_cell.angle_alpha   90.00
_cell.angle_beta   90.00
_cell.angle_gamma   90.00
#
_symmetry.space_group_name_H-M   'P 1'
#
loop_
_entity.id
_entity.type
_entity.pdbx_description
1 polymer ?
#
loop_
_entity_poly.entity_id
_entity_poly.type
_entity_poly.pdbx_seq_one_letter_code
_entity_poly.pdbx_strand_id
1 'polypeptide(L)'
;MNFGGGDSSGAGAGASAAQQQQALMQMQILQVQKLQCKILGNCFSKCVSDMRAELSNGEQNCIYQCTHRLFDSQLFLEKRLVSLGQKVQASG
;
A
#
# COMPACT_ATOMS: atom_id res chain seq x y z
N MET A 1 -10.76 -43.43 37.31
CA MET A 1 -10.86 -43.55 35.85
C MET A 1 -10.07 -42.39 35.25
N ASN A 2 -8.93 -42.73 34.66
CA ASN A 2 -7.90 -41.85 34.13
C ASN A 2 -8.22 -41.48 32.68
N PHE A 3 -8.03 -40.22 32.29
CA PHE A 3 -7.66 -39.86 30.92
C PHE A 3 -6.66 -38.70 30.94
N GLY A 4 -5.39 -39.05 31.18
CA GLY A 4 -4.27 -38.68 30.32
C GLY A 4 -3.92 -37.20 30.18
N GLY A 5 -3.10 -36.71 31.12
CA GLY A 5 -2.12 -35.66 30.80
C GLY A 5 -1.02 -36.20 29.88
N GLY A 6 -0.44 -35.33 29.07
CA GLY A 6 0.61 -35.67 28.10
C GLY A 6 1.07 -34.45 27.33
N ASP A 7 1.81 -33.57 27.99
CA ASP A 7 2.67 -32.57 27.38
C ASP A 7 3.69 -33.24 26.45
N SER A 8 3.95 -32.66 25.26
CA SER A 8 5.28 -32.48 24.64
C SER A 8 5.24 -32.52 23.10
N SER A 9 5.49 -31.35 22.51
CA SER A 9 6.56 -31.18 21.52
C SER A 9 6.38 -31.74 20.11
N GLY A 10 6.12 -30.84 19.16
CA GLY A 10 6.73 -30.91 17.83
C GLY A 10 5.79 -30.72 16.64
N ALA A 11 5.53 -29.46 16.25
CA ALA A 11 5.30 -29.04 14.85
C ALA A 11 5.02 -27.52 14.74
N GLY A 12 5.84 -26.68 15.37
CA GLY A 12 5.71 -25.22 15.33
C GLY A 12 6.66 -24.56 14.34
N ALA A 13 6.60 -24.89 13.04
CA ALA A 13 7.43 -24.22 12.03
C ALA A 13 6.71 -23.92 10.70
N GLY A 14 5.51 -24.49 10.47
CA GLY A 14 4.74 -24.26 9.23
C GLY A 14 3.65 -23.19 9.32
N ALA A 15 3.12 -22.93 10.52
CA ALA A 15 2.01 -21.98 10.70
C ALA A 15 2.45 -20.52 10.52
N SER A 16 3.64 -20.17 11.02
CA SER A 16 4.17 -18.80 11.00
C SER A 16 4.52 -18.30 9.59
N ALA A 17 5.06 -19.16 8.72
CA ALA A 17 5.40 -18.78 7.35
C ALA A 17 4.15 -18.51 6.49
N ALA A 18 3.11 -19.34 6.62
CA ALA A 18 1.83 -19.14 5.93
C ALA A 18 1.12 -17.86 6.42
N GLN A 19 1.17 -17.61 7.73
CA GLN A 19 0.58 -16.42 8.35
C GLN A 19 1.34 -15.13 7.98
N GLN A 20 2.67 -15.21 7.87
CA GLN A 20 3.51 -14.11 7.40
C GLN A 20 3.28 -13.80 5.91
N GLN A 21 3.12 -14.83 5.07
CA GLN A 21 2.76 -14.66 3.66
C GLN A 21 1.39 -13.97 3.50
N GLN A 22 0.40 -14.33 4.32
CA GLN A 22 -0.90 -13.66 4.34
C GLN A 22 -0.79 -12.20 4.80
N ALA A 23 0.04 -11.90 5.81
CA ALA A 23 0.26 -10.54 6.28
C ALA A 23 0.90 -9.64 5.21
N LEU A 24 1.87 -10.16 4.44
CA LEU A 24 2.49 -9.44 3.33
C LEU A 24 1.49 -9.14 2.21
N MET A 25 0.62 -10.11 1.88
CA MET A 25 -0.44 -9.91 0.89
C MET A 25 -1.44 -8.82 1.35
N GLN A 26 -1.83 -8.82 2.62
CA GLN A 26 -2.72 -7.78 3.17
C GLN A 26 -2.07 -6.39 3.13
N MET A 27 -0.77 -6.28 3.43
CA MET A 27 -0.02 -5.03 3.30
C MET A 27 -0.06 -4.48 1.88
N GLN A 28 0.08 -5.33 0.87
CA GLN A 28 0.02 -4.91 -0.53
C GLN A 28 -1.37 -4.36 -0.89
N ILE A 29 -2.44 -5.02 -0.42
CA ILE A 29 -3.82 -4.54 -0.62
C ILE A 29 -4.01 -3.15 0.00
N LEU A 30 -3.53 -2.96 1.24
CA LEU A 30 -3.63 -1.66 1.93
C LEU A 30 -2.85 -0.56 1.20
N GLN A 31 -1.70 -0.87 0.60
CA GLN A 31 -0.95 0.10 -0.20
C GLN A 31 -1.74 0.54 -1.43
N VAL A 32 -2.37 -0.39 -2.15
CA VAL A 32 -3.21 -0.07 -3.31
C VAL A 32 -4.40 0.78 -2.90
N GLN A 33 -5.07 0.43 -1.79
CA GLN A 33 -6.19 1.22 -1.27
C GLN A 33 -5.77 2.64 -0.90
N LYS A 34 -4.63 2.82 -0.23
CA LYS A 34 -4.09 4.15 0.13
C LYS A 34 -3.89 5.02 -1.10
N LEU A 35 -3.30 4.45 -2.15
CA LEU A 35 -3.07 5.11 -3.42
C LEU A 35 -4.39 5.48 -4.11
N GLN A 36 -5.38 4.60 -4.09
CA GLN A 36 -6.70 4.85 -4.65
C GLN A 36 -7.40 6.01 -3.92
N CYS A 37 -7.32 6.07 -2.58
CA CYS A 37 -7.83 7.21 -1.82
C CYS A 37 -7.12 8.53 -2.17
N LYS A 38 -5.81 8.51 -2.46
CA LYS A 38 -5.09 9.72 -2.90
C LYS A 38 -5.57 10.21 -4.27
N ILE A 39 -5.80 9.29 -5.21
CA ILE A 39 -6.32 9.62 -6.54
C ILE A 39 -7.73 10.23 -6.40
N LEU A 40 -8.60 9.57 -5.63
CA LEU A 40 -9.96 10.05 -5.35
C LEU A 40 -9.98 11.40 -4.59
N GLY A 41 -9.02 11.64 -3.69
CA GLY A 41 -8.97 12.87 -2.92
C GLY A 41 -8.33 14.05 -3.65
N ASN A 42 -7.27 13.82 -4.42
CA ASN A 42 -6.45 14.88 -5.02
C ASN A 42 -6.75 15.07 -6.51
N CYS A 43 -6.80 13.99 -7.29
CA CYS A 43 -7.04 14.11 -8.73
C CYS A 43 -8.49 14.38 -9.06
N PHE A 44 -9.43 13.74 -8.36
CA PHE A 44 -10.85 14.02 -8.56
C PHE A 44 -11.20 15.48 -8.19
N SER A 45 -10.75 15.95 -7.03
CA SER A 45 -11.04 17.33 -6.58
C SER A 45 -10.42 18.42 -7.47
N LYS A 46 -9.32 18.12 -8.17
CA LYS A 46 -8.69 19.03 -9.12
C LYS A 46 -9.31 19.00 -10.51
N CYS A 47 -9.69 17.81 -10.98
CA CYS A 47 -10.08 17.62 -12.37
C CYS A 47 -11.59 17.64 -12.59
N VAL A 48 -12.38 17.29 -11.57
CA VAL A 48 -13.85 17.20 -11.67
C VAL A 48 -14.47 18.39 -10.98
N SER A 49 -15.11 19.25 -11.77
CA SER A 49 -15.79 20.45 -11.26
C SER A 49 -17.29 20.22 -11.07
N ASP A 50 -17.89 19.39 -11.92
CA ASP A 50 -19.31 19.07 -11.88
C ASP A 50 -19.53 17.61 -11.51
N MET A 51 -20.43 17.34 -10.56
CA MET A 51 -20.86 15.98 -10.25
C MET A 51 -21.86 15.51 -11.31
N ARG A 52 -21.34 14.89 -12.38
CA ARG A 52 -22.12 14.23 -13.43
C ARG A 52 -21.97 12.72 -13.31
N ALA A 53 -22.92 11.97 -13.89
CA ALA A 53 -22.87 10.50 -13.88
C ALA A 53 -21.67 9.94 -14.66
N GLU A 54 -21.14 10.71 -15.62
CA GLU A 54 -20.01 10.34 -16.46
C GLU A 54 -19.00 11.49 -16.55
N LEU A 55 -17.73 11.13 -16.54
CA LEU A 55 -16.62 12.07 -16.76
C LEU A 55 -16.57 12.46 -18.23
N SER A 56 -16.46 13.76 -18.50
CA SER A 56 -16.16 14.25 -19.85
C SER A 56 -14.76 13.83 -20.30
N ASN A 57 -14.50 13.80 -21.60
CA ASN A 57 -13.19 13.43 -22.14
C ASN A 57 -12.04 14.30 -21.56
N GLY A 58 -12.31 15.59 -21.34
CA GLY A 58 -11.36 16.51 -20.70
C GLY A 58 -11.05 16.13 -19.25
N GLU A 59 -12.07 15.77 -18.47
CA GLU A 59 -11.90 15.33 -17.08
C GLU A 59 -11.18 13.98 -17.00
N GLN A 60 -11.52 13.04 -17.89
CA GLN A 60 -10.82 11.75 -18.00
C GLN A 60 -9.33 11.95 -18.27
N ASN A 61 -8.98 12.79 -19.26
CA ASN A 61 -7.59 13.11 -19.59
C ASN A 61 -6.87 13.84 -18.43
N CYS A 62 -7.56 14.77 -17.75
CA CYS A 62 -7.01 15.45 -16.58
C CYS A 62 -6.69 14.45 -15.45
N ILE A 63 -7.62 13.55 -15.12
CA ILE A 63 -7.42 12.54 -14.08
C ILE A 63 -6.27 11.62 -14.46
N TYR A 64 -6.18 11.20 -15.72
CA TYR A 64 -5.08 10.37 -16.22
C TYR A 64 -3.72 11.06 -15.99
N GLN A 65 -3.58 12.30 -16.45
CA GLN A 65 -2.33 13.07 -16.28
C GLN A 65 -2.02 13.36 -14.81
N CYS A 66 -3.02 13.70 -14.00
CA CYS A 66 -2.85 13.93 -12.57
C CYS A 66 -2.35 12.67 -11.87
N THR A 67 -2.94 11.52 -12.20
CA THR A 67 -2.58 10.22 -11.63
C THR A 67 -1.14 9.88 -11.97
N HIS A 68 -0.73 10.01 -13.24
CA HIS A 68 0.66 9.81 -13.67
C HIS A 68 1.64 10.68 -12.87
N ARG A 69 1.38 12.00 -12.76
CA ARG A 69 2.24 12.91 -11.98
C ARG A 69 2.28 12.56 -10.50
N LEU A 70 1.17 12.11 -9.92
CA LEU A 70 1.09 11.70 -8.53
C LEU A 70 1.98 10.48 -8.27
N PHE A 71 1.94 9.47 -9.15
CA PHE A 71 2.81 8.32 -9.09
C PHE A 71 4.28 8.67 -9.25
N ASP A 72 4.64 9.48 -10.24
CA ASP A 72 6.03 9.90 -10.47
C ASP A 72 6.58 10.65 -9.25
N SER A 73 5.79 11.56 -8.68
CA SER A 73 6.14 12.29 -7.47
C SER A 73 6.32 11.35 -6.28
N GLN A 74 5.41 10.38 -6.11
CA GLN A 74 5.47 9.39 -5.04
C GLN A 74 6.76 8.55 -5.12
N LEU A 75 7.10 8.04 -6.31
CA LEU A 75 8.33 7.26 -6.53
C LEU A 75 9.60 8.10 -6.29
N PHE A 76 9.59 9.36 -6.71
CA PHE A 76 10.70 10.27 -6.46
C PHE A 76 10.92 10.48 -4.95
N LEU A 77 9.84 10.74 -4.21
CA LEU A 77 9.90 10.92 -2.75
C LEU A 77 10.38 9.65 -2.04
N GLU A 78 9.90 8.48 -2.44
CA GLU A 78 10.31 7.20 -1.85
C GLU A 78 11.81 6.94 -2.06
N LYS A 79 12.32 7.12 -3.29
CA LYS A 79 13.76 7.02 -3.57
C LYS A 79 14.59 7.97 -2.72
N ARG A 80 14.11 9.22 -2.56
CA ARG A 80 14.78 10.21 -1.73
C ARG A 80 14.79 9.82 -0.25
N LEU A 81 13.67 9.30 0.26
CA LEU A 81 13.52 8.91 1.65
C LEU A 81 14.44 7.73 2.02
N VAL A 82 14.55 6.73 1.15
CA VAL A 82 15.51 5.62 1.30
C VAL A 82 16.95 6.13 1.29
N SER A 83 17.30 7.02 0.35
CA SER A 83 18.64 7.61 0.27
C SER A 83 19.01 8.40 1.54
N LEU A 84 18.05 9.11 2.14
CA LEU A 84 18.26 9.82 3.39
C LEU A 84 18.44 8.85 4.57
N GLY A 85 17.62 7.79 4.66
CA GLY A 85 17.75 6.77 5.71
C GLY A 85 19.13 6.10 5.72
N GLN A 86 19.68 5.78 4.55
CA GLN A 86 21.03 5.22 4.41
C GLN A 86 22.11 6.18 4.93
N LYS A 87 21.97 7.49 4.66
CA LYS A 87 22.91 8.51 5.13
C LYS A 87 22.83 8.71 6.64
N VAL A 88 21.65 8.60 7.23
CA VAL A 88 21.44 8.69 8.68
C VAL A 88 22.08 7.50 9.40
N GLN A 89 21.97 6.28 8.86
CA GLN A 89 22.58 5.08 9.46
C GLN A 89 24.10 5.02 9.34
N ALA A 90 24.70 5.69 8.34
CA ALA A 90 26.15 5.75 8.17
C ALA A 90 26.83 6.82 9.05
N SER A 91 26.05 7.63 9.78
CA SER A 91 26.54 8.76 10.59
C SER A 91 26.42 8.54 12.10
N GLY A 92 26.06 7.33 12.54
CA GLY A 92 25.99 6.92 13.95
C GLY A 92 26.88 5.71 14.20
#